data_AF-A0A132ADD9-F1
#
_entry.id   AF-A0A132ADD9-F1
#
_cell.length_a   1.000
_cell.length_b   1.000
_cell.length_c   1.000
_cell.angle_alpha   90.00
_cell.angle_beta   90.00
_cell.angle_gamma   90.00
#
_symmetry.space_group_name_H-M   'P 1'
#
loop_
_entity.id
_entity.type
_entity.pdbx_description
1 polymer ?
#
loop_
_entity_poly.entity_id
_entity_poly.type
_entity_poly.pdbx_seq_one_letter_code
_entity_poly.pdbx_strand_id
1 'polypeptide(L)'
;MVEELQMAGIGSKPIIWIAHSMGGLLVKYMLSYLHSEFNQTHPILNQTKAIVFFSVPHQGSEMAVWSQNIERLISPPSYVLELRKDCPKLSMLNEEFIYLAKQKQIDCLSFGETKKCTLLKSPFEWKALLVPETSANPGYGKFILLPEDHFNICKPQSMESESYKTLRDFVEKITDSLN
;
A
#
# COMPACT_ATOMS: atom_id res chain seq x y z
N MET A 1 -13.74 -11.52 4.02
CA MET A 1 -12.75 -10.47 4.38
C MET A 1 -13.29 -9.46 5.38
N VAL A 2 -14.21 -8.54 5.03
CA VAL A 2 -14.69 -7.49 5.96
C VAL A 2 -15.32 -8.10 7.22
N GLU A 3 -16.21 -9.08 7.05
CA GLU A 3 -16.85 -9.79 8.17
C GLU A 3 -15.84 -10.51 9.06
N GLU A 4 -14.83 -11.14 8.47
CA GLU A 4 -13.74 -11.82 9.20
C GLU A 4 -12.91 -10.83 10.02
N LEU A 5 -12.63 -9.65 9.47
CA LEU A 5 -11.95 -8.57 10.20
C LEU A 5 -12.80 -8.10 11.39
N GLN A 6 -14.11 -7.93 11.21
CA GLN A 6 -15.01 -7.54 12.30
C GLN A 6 -15.10 -8.61 13.38
N MET A 7 -15.19 -9.89 13.00
CA MET A 7 -15.15 -11.00 13.96
C MET A 7 -13.83 -11.05 14.74
N ALA A 8 -12.72 -10.66 14.12
CA ALA A 8 -11.43 -10.48 14.79
C ALA A 8 -11.33 -9.21 15.65
N GLY A 9 -12.41 -8.41 15.75
CA GLY A 9 -12.49 -7.19 16.55
C GLY A 9 -11.95 -5.93 15.86
N ILE A 10 -11.61 -6.00 14.57
CA ILE A 10 -11.13 -4.85 13.81
C ILE A 10 -12.30 -3.88 13.57
N GLY A 11 -12.08 -2.60 13.89
CA GLY A 11 -13.12 -1.55 13.88
C GLY A 11 -13.69 -1.22 15.26
N SER A 12 -13.25 -1.89 16.33
CA SER A 12 -13.59 -1.52 17.71
C SER A 12 -12.60 -0.53 18.35
N LYS A 13 -11.39 -0.43 17.79
CA LYS A 13 -10.30 0.45 18.22
C LYS A 13 -9.70 1.18 17.01
N PRO A 14 -8.99 2.30 17.21
CA PRO A 14 -8.24 2.97 16.15
C PRO A 14 -7.33 2.02 15.36
N ILE A 15 -7.30 2.16 14.05
CA ILE A 15 -6.59 1.29 13.11
C ILE A 15 -5.53 2.09 12.37
N ILE A 16 -4.32 1.54 12.36
CA ILE A 16 -3.24 1.94 11.44
C ILE A 16 -2.99 0.76 10.52
N TRP A 17 -3.18 0.96 9.21
CA TRP A 17 -2.86 -0.07 8.22
C TRP A 17 -1.40 0.03 7.82
N ILE A 18 -0.69 -1.09 7.81
CA ILE A 18 0.68 -1.16 7.27
C ILE A 18 0.65 -2.21 6.17
N ALA A 19 0.83 -1.78 4.93
CA ALA A 19 0.61 -2.61 3.77
C ALA A 19 1.76 -2.54 2.77
N HIS A 20 2.14 -3.71 2.26
CA HIS A 20 3.19 -3.87 1.26
C HIS A 20 2.59 -4.30 -0.08
N SER A 21 3.12 -3.75 -1.17
CA SER A 21 2.79 -4.17 -2.53
C SER A 21 1.27 -4.23 -2.77
N MET A 22 0.78 -5.34 -3.31
CA MET A 22 -0.63 -5.60 -3.56
C MET A 22 -1.53 -5.39 -2.32
N GLY A 23 -1.02 -5.64 -1.11
CA GLY A 23 -1.78 -5.46 0.12
C GLY A 23 -2.29 -4.03 0.29
N GLY A 24 -1.53 -3.03 -0.18
CA GLY A 24 -1.97 -1.63 -0.12
C GLY A 24 -3.15 -1.34 -1.04
N LEU A 25 -3.21 -1.98 -2.21
CA LEU A 25 -4.35 -1.88 -3.12
C LEU A 25 -5.60 -2.54 -2.53
N LEU A 26 -5.44 -3.68 -1.85
CA LEU A 26 -6.54 -4.36 -1.16
C LEU A 26 -7.14 -3.50 -0.04
N VAL A 27 -6.29 -2.84 0.75
CA VAL A 27 -6.75 -1.91 1.79
C VAL A 27 -7.51 -0.75 1.18
N LYS A 28 -6.98 -0.12 0.10
CA LYS A 28 -7.68 0.96 -0.61
C LYS A 28 -9.06 0.51 -1.10
N TYR A 29 -9.10 -0.62 -1.81
CA TYR A 29 -10.36 -1.17 -2.35
C TYR A 29 -11.38 -1.43 -1.24
N MET A 30 -10.96 -2.05 -0.13
CA MET A 30 -11.83 -2.29 1.01
C MET A 30 -12.37 -0.97 1.58
N LEU A 31 -11.53 0.04 1.80
CA LEU A 31 -11.97 1.32 2.35
C LEU A 31 -12.91 2.07 1.40
N SER A 32 -12.65 2.06 0.09
CA SER A 32 -13.57 2.62 -0.92
C SER A 32 -14.91 1.90 -0.92
N TYR A 33 -14.91 0.56 -0.89
CA TYR A 33 -16.13 -0.25 -0.80
C TYR A 33 -16.93 0.04 0.48
N LEU A 34 -16.27 0.11 1.63
CA LEU A 34 -16.93 0.45 2.89
C LEU A 34 -17.50 1.87 2.90
N HIS A 35 -16.83 2.80 2.20
CA HIS A 35 -17.29 4.16 2.04
C HIS A 35 -18.55 4.24 1.18
N SER A 36 -18.62 3.50 0.06
CA SER A 36 -19.78 3.48 -0.83
C SER A 36 -20.99 2.74 -0.24
N GLU A 37 -20.80 1.52 0.26
CA GLU A 37 -21.92 0.65 0.64
C GLU A 37 -22.60 1.06 1.96
N PHE A 38 -21.84 1.59 2.92
CA PHE A 38 -22.33 1.84 4.27
C PHE A 38 -22.54 3.33 4.57
N ASN A 39 -22.70 4.15 3.53
CA ASN A 39 -22.87 5.60 3.62
C ASN A 39 -21.85 6.23 4.61
N GLN A 40 -20.58 5.80 4.49
CA GLN A 40 -19.45 6.24 5.31
C GLN A 40 -19.52 5.95 6.82
N THR A 41 -20.43 5.12 7.30
CA THR A 41 -20.62 4.86 8.75
C THR A 41 -19.93 3.59 9.26
N HIS A 42 -19.28 2.82 8.37
CA HIS A 42 -18.73 1.53 8.75
C HIS A 42 -17.63 1.65 9.84
N PRO A 43 -17.64 0.82 10.90
CA PRO A 43 -16.68 0.93 12.01
C PRO A 43 -15.21 0.87 11.59
N ILE A 44 -14.86 -0.05 10.67
CA ILE A 44 -13.49 -0.15 10.15
C ILE A 44 -13.05 1.14 9.47
N LEU A 45 -13.93 1.77 8.68
CA LEU A 45 -13.61 3.03 8.01
C LEU A 45 -13.42 4.15 9.03
N ASN A 46 -14.36 4.30 9.97
CA ASN A 46 -14.32 5.38 10.97
C ASN A 46 -13.18 5.23 11.99
N GLN A 47 -12.75 4.00 12.25
CA GLN A 47 -11.59 3.73 13.08
C GLN A 47 -10.26 3.78 12.32
N THR A 48 -10.24 3.83 10.99
CA THR A 48 -8.99 4.00 10.24
C THR A 48 -8.45 5.41 10.47
N LYS A 49 -7.26 5.52 11.09
CA LYS A 49 -6.61 6.80 11.42
C LYS A 49 -5.43 7.09 10.52
N ALA A 50 -4.70 6.05 10.13
CA ALA A 50 -3.55 6.21 9.27
C ALA A 50 -3.29 4.97 8.41
N ILE A 51 -2.54 5.16 7.32
CA ILE A 51 -2.06 4.09 6.46
C ILE A 51 -0.58 4.31 6.13
N VAL A 52 0.17 3.22 6.12
CA VAL A 52 1.56 3.16 5.68
C VAL A 52 1.66 2.22 4.48
N PHE A 53 2.24 2.72 3.39
CA PHE A 53 2.47 1.95 2.17
C PHE A 53 3.95 1.66 1.94
N PHE A 54 4.26 0.43 1.56
CA PHE A 54 5.60 -0.01 1.15
C PHE A 54 5.55 -0.58 -0.28
N SER A 55 6.22 0.06 -1.24
CA SER A 55 6.25 -0.35 -2.66
C SER A 55 4.88 -0.75 -3.21
N VAL A 56 3.85 0.06 -2.96
CA VAL A 56 2.50 -0.21 -3.45
C VAL A 56 2.35 0.43 -4.84
N PRO A 57 1.98 -0.33 -5.89
CA PRO A 57 1.88 0.21 -7.24
C PRO A 57 0.55 0.96 -7.44
N HIS A 58 0.45 2.16 -6.87
CA HIS A 58 -0.79 2.96 -6.83
C HIS A 58 -1.32 3.35 -8.20
N GLN A 59 -0.42 3.58 -9.17
CA GLN A 59 -0.77 3.89 -10.57
C GLN A 59 -0.64 2.66 -11.49
N GLY A 60 -0.45 1.47 -10.92
CA GLY A 60 -0.06 0.26 -11.64
C GLY A 60 1.44 0.24 -11.98
N SER A 61 2.00 -0.93 -12.30
CA SER A 61 3.40 -1.08 -12.68
C SER A 61 3.52 -1.57 -14.13
N GLU A 62 4.68 -1.39 -14.74
CA GLU A 62 4.89 -1.85 -16.11
C GLU A 62 4.85 -3.38 -16.24
N MET A 63 3.68 -3.92 -16.61
CA MET A 63 3.42 -5.33 -16.93
C MET A 63 4.50 -5.97 -17.84
N ALA A 64 5.19 -5.19 -18.67
CA ALA A 64 6.17 -5.67 -19.65
C ALA A 64 7.44 -6.31 -19.04
N VAL A 65 7.70 -6.14 -17.74
CA VAL A 65 8.95 -6.61 -17.11
C VAL A 65 8.76 -7.91 -16.30
N TRP A 66 7.54 -8.42 -16.19
CA TRP A 66 7.23 -9.51 -15.26
C TRP A 66 7.15 -10.85 -15.97
N SER A 67 7.90 -11.82 -15.47
CA SER A 67 7.61 -13.23 -15.76
C SER A 67 6.30 -13.62 -15.05
N GLN A 68 5.59 -14.64 -15.55
CA GLN A 68 4.34 -15.15 -14.95
C GLN A 68 4.47 -15.47 -13.45
N ASN A 69 5.68 -15.79 -12.99
CA ASN A 69 5.97 -16.10 -11.58
C ASN A 69 5.93 -14.85 -10.69
N ILE A 70 6.30 -13.68 -11.21
CA ILE A 70 6.29 -12.43 -10.45
C ILE A 70 4.98 -11.69 -10.66
N GLU A 71 4.35 -11.85 -11.82
CA GLU A 71 2.96 -11.48 -12.05
C GLU A 71 2.08 -12.08 -10.94
N ARG A 72 2.23 -13.35 -10.56
CA ARG A 72 1.48 -13.93 -9.42
C ARG A 72 1.74 -13.30 -8.05
N LEU A 73 2.87 -12.62 -7.85
CA LEU A 73 3.25 -12.03 -6.56
C LEU A 73 2.72 -10.59 -6.40
N ILE A 74 2.61 -9.87 -7.50
CA ILE A 74 2.19 -8.45 -7.54
C ILE A 74 0.80 -8.26 -8.13
N SER A 75 0.32 -9.22 -8.92
CA SER A 75 -0.98 -9.12 -9.56
C SER A 75 -2.03 -9.28 -8.49
N PRO A 76 -2.96 -8.31 -8.40
CA PRO A 76 -4.05 -8.37 -7.46
C PRO A 76 -4.85 -9.69 -7.55
N PRO A 77 -5.61 -10.13 -6.54
CA PRO A 77 -6.53 -11.26 -6.71
C PRO A 77 -7.50 -10.95 -7.86
N SER A 78 -8.06 -11.96 -8.56
CA SER A 78 -8.94 -11.76 -9.75
C SER A 78 -10.01 -10.67 -9.62
N TYR A 79 -10.57 -10.44 -8.43
CA TYR A 79 -11.53 -9.35 -8.17
C TYR A 79 -10.91 -7.93 -8.19
N VAL A 80 -9.61 -7.81 -7.94
CA VAL A 80 -8.80 -6.59 -8.17
C VAL A 80 -8.02 -6.69 -9.50
N LEU A 81 -7.97 -7.87 -10.14
CA LEU A 81 -7.27 -8.16 -11.41
C LEU A 81 -8.18 -8.02 -12.65
N GLU A 82 -9.46 -7.67 -12.49
CA GLU A 82 -10.24 -7.02 -13.57
C GLU A 82 -9.67 -5.64 -13.97
N LEU A 83 -8.45 -5.31 -13.50
CA LEU A 83 -7.75 -4.05 -13.60
C LEU A 83 -6.31 -4.34 -14.09
N ARG A 84 -6.14 -4.50 -15.41
CA ARG A 84 -4.82 -4.59 -16.08
C ARG A 84 -4.15 -3.22 -16.19
N LYS A 85 -2.87 -3.15 -16.58
CA LYS A 85 -2.18 -1.89 -16.91
C LYS A 85 -2.95 -1.11 -18.00
N ASP A 86 -2.99 0.22 -17.88
CA ASP A 86 -3.91 1.15 -18.55
C ASP A 86 -5.38 1.06 -18.13
N CYS A 87 -5.69 0.36 -17.03
CA CYS A 87 -7.02 0.45 -16.47
C CYS A 87 -7.16 1.79 -15.73
N PRO A 88 -8.09 2.67 -16.15
CA PRO A 88 -8.44 3.87 -15.38
C PRO A 88 -8.72 3.55 -13.90
N LYS A 89 -9.08 2.30 -13.58
CA LYS A 89 -9.51 1.87 -12.26
C LYS A 89 -8.43 1.89 -11.16
N LEU A 90 -7.13 1.69 -11.42
CA LEU A 90 -6.12 1.82 -10.35
C LEU A 90 -5.83 3.28 -10.01
N SER A 91 -5.67 4.12 -11.04
CA SER A 91 -5.59 5.57 -10.85
C SER A 91 -6.86 6.12 -10.20
N MET A 92 -8.03 5.66 -10.63
CA MET A 92 -9.33 6.01 -10.03
C MET A 92 -9.44 5.52 -8.59
N LEU A 93 -9.01 4.29 -8.28
CA LEU A 93 -8.95 3.79 -6.90
C LEU A 93 -7.99 4.63 -6.04
N ASN A 94 -6.86 5.06 -6.60
CA ASN A 94 -5.95 5.96 -5.92
C ASN A 94 -6.59 7.33 -5.67
N GLU A 95 -7.25 7.90 -6.67
CA GLU A 95 -7.97 9.18 -6.57
C GLU A 95 -9.12 9.12 -5.54
N GLU A 96 -9.94 8.07 -5.59
CA GLU A 96 -10.99 7.78 -4.60
C GLU A 96 -10.42 7.65 -3.20
N PHE A 97 -9.31 6.91 -3.04
CA PHE A 97 -8.62 6.79 -1.77
C PHE A 97 -8.14 8.16 -1.26
N ILE A 98 -7.52 8.98 -2.11
CA ILE A 98 -7.04 10.31 -1.71
C ILE A 98 -8.21 11.20 -1.28
N TYR A 99 -9.31 11.17 -2.04
CA TYR A 99 -10.53 11.87 -1.68
C TYR A 99 -11.05 11.42 -0.31
N LEU A 100 -11.19 10.11 -0.11
CA LEU A 100 -11.63 9.50 1.13
C LEU A 100 -10.71 9.86 2.31
N ALA A 101 -9.39 9.75 2.11
CA ALA A 101 -8.39 10.04 3.12
C ALA A 101 -8.45 11.51 3.56
N LYS A 102 -8.65 12.44 2.62
CA LYS A 102 -8.89 13.85 2.94
C LYS A 102 -10.19 14.06 3.71
N GLN A 103 -11.28 13.45 3.28
CA GLN A 103 -12.58 13.58 3.95
C GLN A 103 -12.56 13.04 5.39
N LYS A 104 -11.92 11.89 5.60
CA LYS A 104 -11.85 11.20 6.89
C LYS A 104 -10.62 11.57 7.73
N GLN A 105 -9.78 12.48 7.24
CA GLN A 105 -8.53 12.90 7.89
C GLN A 105 -7.61 11.69 8.20
N ILE A 106 -7.48 10.78 7.23
CA ILE A 106 -6.58 9.63 7.33
C ILE A 106 -5.18 10.11 6.95
N ASP A 107 -4.25 9.98 7.89
CA ASP A 107 -2.84 10.27 7.66
C ASP A 107 -2.17 9.19 6.78
N CYS A 108 -1.20 9.59 5.96
CA CYS A 108 -0.54 8.70 5.02
C CYS A 108 0.98 8.86 5.03
N LEU A 109 1.68 7.74 5.12
CA LEU A 109 3.12 7.61 4.95
C LEU A 109 3.39 6.56 3.86
N SER A 110 4.34 6.81 2.98
CA SER A 110 4.62 5.92 1.86
C SER A 110 6.12 5.79 1.61
N PHE A 111 6.55 4.57 1.32
CA PHE A 111 7.93 4.23 1.00
C PHE A 111 8.02 3.61 -0.38
N GLY A 112 8.93 4.13 -1.21
CA GLY A 112 9.24 3.59 -2.54
C GLY A 112 10.62 2.93 -2.58
N GLU A 113 10.74 1.89 -3.38
CA GLU A 113 12.01 1.18 -3.63
C GLU A 113 12.89 1.90 -4.65
N THR A 114 14.19 1.62 -4.61
CA THR A 114 15.15 2.13 -5.60
C THR A 114 16.11 1.07 -6.12
N LYS A 115 16.22 -0.10 -5.45
CA LYS A 115 17.05 -1.21 -5.94
C LYS A 115 16.23 -2.19 -6.78
N LYS A 116 16.83 -2.62 -7.88
CA LYS A 116 16.26 -3.63 -8.77
C LYS A 116 16.33 -5.03 -8.13
N CYS A 117 15.26 -5.80 -8.25
CA CYS A 117 15.23 -7.22 -7.88
C CYS A 117 15.77 -8.08 -9.03
N THR A 118 16.41 -9.20 -8.69
CA THR A 118 16.79 -10.22 -9.69
C THR A 118 15.60 -11.12 -9.97
N LEU A 119 15.12 -11.12 -11.22
CA LEU A 119 13.85 -11.75 -11.60
C LEU A 119 14.02 -13.17 -12.17
N LEU A 120 15.17 -13.45 -12.79
CA LEU A 120 15.50 -14.76 -13.33
C LEU A 120 17.00 -15.02 -13.15
N LYS A 121 17.35 -16.20 -12.65
CA LYS A 121 18.74 -16.68 -12.63
C LYS A 121 18.98 -17.50 -13.90
N SER A 122 19.59 -16.87 -14.90
CA SER A 122 19.97 -17.42 -16.22
C SER A 122 21.39 -16.90 -16.52
N PRO A 123 22.15 -17.40 -17.52
CA PRO A 123 23.45 -16.83 -17.92
C PRO A 123 23.47 -15.30 -18.12
N PHE A 124 22.30 -14.68 -18.29
CA PHE A 124 22.12 -13.23 -18.21
C PHE A 124 21.23 -12.89 -17.01
N GLU A 125 21.73 -12.06 -16.08
CA GLU A 125 20.94 -11.58 -14.93
C GLU A 125 19.92 -10.53 -15.40
N TRP A 126 18.63 -10.88 -15.33
CA TRP A 126 17.56 -9.92 -15.56
C TRP A 126 17.17 -9.25 -14.24
N LYS A 127 17.46 -7.95 -14.14
CA LYS A 127 17.14 -7.11 -12.97
C LYS A 127 16.14 -6.03 -13.34
N ALA A 128 15.11 -5.88 -12.53
CA ALA A 128 14.07 -4.87 -12.73
C ALA A 128 13.70 -4.18 -11.43
N LEU A 129 13.31 -2.90 -11.54
CA LEU A 129 12.60 -2.23 -10.47
C LEU A 129 11.14 -2.65 -10.56
N LEU A 130 10.59 -3.12 -9.44
CA LEU A 130 9.26 -3.72 -9.39
C LEU A 130 8.20 -2.62 -9.35
N VAL A 131 8.38 -1.63 -8.50
CA VAL A 131 7.47 -0.49 -8.42
C VAL A 131 8.25 0.80 -8.61
N PRO A 132 8.21 1.38 -9.83
CA PRO A 132 8.82 2.69 -10.08
C PRO A 132 8.26 3.75 -9.14
N GLU A 133 9.08 4.76 -8.83
CA GLU A 133 8.69 5.89 -7.99
C GLU A 133 7.36 6.53 -8.39
N THR A 134 7.16 6.73 -9.70
CA THR A 134 5.93 7.31 -10.26
C THR A 134 4.67 6.50 -9.91
N SER A 135 4.82 5.19 -9.71
CA SER A 135 3.74 4.30 -9.27
C SER A 135 3.68 4.15 -7.75
N ALA A 136 4.83 4.16 -7.06
CA ALA A 136 4.93 3.99 -5.61
C ALA A 136 4.42 5.21 -4.84
N ASN A 137 4.48 6.41 -5.43
CA ASN A 137 4.01 7.63 -4.79
C ASN A 137 2.49 7.79 -5.00
N PRO A 138 1.66 7.75 -3.93
CA PRO A 138 0.22 7.95 -4.08
C PRO A 138 -0.16 9.40 -4.43
N GLY A 139 0.75 10.37 -4.26
CA GLY A 139 0.44 11.80 -4.38
C GLY A 139 -0.27 12.37 -3.15
N TYR A 140 -0.21 11.67 -2.01
CA TYR A 140 -0.83 12.09 -0.75
C TYR A 140 -0.02 11.60 0.47
N GLY A 141 0.18 12.49 1.44
CA GLY A 141 1.01 12.21 2.61
C GLY A 141 2.51 12.30 2.34
N LYS A 142 3.33 11.87 3.30
CA LYS A 142 4.79 11.86 3.17
C LYS A 142 5.23 10.68 2.31
N PHE A 143 6.09 10.92 1.32
CA PHE A 143 6.68 9.88 0.48
C PHE A 143 8.20 9.89 0.62
N ILE A 144 8.82 8.72 0.80
CA ILE A 144 10.26 8.56 1.00
C ILE A 144 10.78 7.41 0.11
N LEU A 145 11.88 7.64 -0.59
CA LEU A 145 12.57 6.60 -1.32
C LEU A 145 13.59 5.92 -0.42
N LEU A 146 13.61 4.59 -0.43
CA LEU A 146 14.56 3.79 0.35
C LEU A 146 15.54 3.07 -0.58
N PRO A 147 16.82 2.94 -0.19
CA PRO A 147 17.83 2.17 -0.91
C PRO A 147 17.62 0.65 -0.74
N GLU A 148 16.40 0.17 -0.93
CA GLU A 148 15.99 -1.21 -0.76
C GLU A 148 15.33 -1.74 -2.04
N ASP A 149 15.29 -3.07 -2.14
CA ASP A 149 14.51 -3.76 -3.17
C ASP A 149 13.09 -4.05 -2.66
N HIS A 150 12.20 -4.44 -3.57
CA HIS A 150 10.78 -4.69 -3.28
C HIS A 150 10.54 -5.68 -2.14
N PHE A 151 11.41 -6.67 -1.99
CA PHE A 151 11.22 -7.75 -1.02
C PHE A 151 11.73 -7.39 0.37
N ASN A 152 12.64 -6.42 0.45
CA ASN A 152 13.32 -6.01 1.68
C ASN A 152 12.89 -4.63 2.18
N ILE A 153 12.19 -3.84 1.37
CA ILE A 153 11.76 -2.48 1.74
C ILE A 153 10.93 -2.43 3.04
N CYS A 154 10.15 -3.47 3.34
CA CYS A 154 9.33 -3.57 4.56
C CYS A 154 10.04 -4.32 5.70
N LYS A 155 11.33 -4.65 5.57
CA LYS A 155 12.13 -5.42 6.51
C LYS A 155 13.36 -4.61 6.93
N PRO A 156 13.19 -3.61 7.82
CA PRO A 156 14.32 -2.82 8.29
C PRO A 156 15.41 -3.73 8.88
N GLN A 157 16.67 -3.49 8.51
CA GLN A 157 17.80 -4.30 8.95
C GLN A 157 18.08 -4.12 10.46
N SER A 158 17.73 -2.96 11.02
CA SER A 158 17.85 -2.68 12.45
C SER A 158 16.89 -1.57 12.86
N MET A 159 16.82 -1.31 14.17
CA MET A 159 16.10 -0.14 14.72
C MET A 159 16.72 1.19 14.29
N GLU A 160 17.97 1.17 13.78
CA GLU A 160 18.65 2.35 13.28
C GLU A 160 18.26 2.72 11.83
N SER A 161 17.61 1.80 11.11
CA SER A 161 17.17 2.00 9.73
C SER A 161 16.19 3.17 9.62
N GLU A 162 16.35 3.99 8.58
CA GLU A 162 15.49 5.15 8.32
C GLU A 162 14.00 4.78 8.23
N SER A 163 13.69 3.66 7.58
CA SER A 163 12.34 3.13 7.46
C SER A 163 11.72 2.77 8.82
N TYR A 164 12.51 2.20 9.73
CA TYR A 164 12.06 1.87 11.09
C TYR A 164 11.79 3.13 11.90
N LYS A 165 12.75 4.07 11.95
CA LYS A 165 12.62 5.32 12.70
C LYS A 165 11.43 6.13 12.21
N THR A 166 11.33 6.31 10.89
CA THR A 166 10.22 7.08 10.29
C THR A 166 8.87 6.42 10.58
N LEU A 167 8.77 5.10 10.46
CA LEU A 167 7.54 4.37 10.76
C LEU A 167 7.16 4.51 12.24
N ARG A 168 8.12 4.31 13.15
CA ARG A 168 7.92 4.47 14.58
C ARG A 168 7.42 5.87 14.91
N ASP A 169 8.15 6.90 14.49
CA ASP A 169 7.81 8.30 14.78
C ASP A 169 6.43 8.66 14.22
N PHE A 170 6.08 8.13 13.05
CA PHE A 170 4.74 8.30 12.48
C PHE A 170 3.67 7.62 13.32
N VAL A 171 3.86 6.36 13.72
CA VAL A 171 2.92 5.62 14.57
C VAL A 171 2.76 6.27 15.95
N GLU A 172 3.85 6.72 16.56
CA GLU A 172 3.84 7.46 17.84
C GLU A 172 3.01 8.74 17.71
N LYS A 173 3.28 9.56 16.68
CA LYS A 173 2.50 10.78 16.41
C LYS A 173 0.99 10.50 16.31
N ILE A 174 0.59 9.46 15.58
CA ILE A 174 -0.83 9.10 15.44
C ILE A 174 -1.39 8.65 16.79
N THR A 175 -0.65 7.83 17.53
CA THR A 175 -1.09 7.31 18.82
C THR A 175 -1.26 8.42 19.85
N ASP A 176 -0.32 9.37 19.90
CA ASP A 176 -0.38 10.53 20.80
C ASP A 176 -1.58 11.43 20.51
N SER A 177 -1.99 11.54 19.24
CA SER A 177 -3.16 12.33 18.85
C SER A 177 -4.51 11.71 19.25
N LEU A 178 -4.51 10.45 19.71
CA LEU A 178 -5.72 9.72 20.12
C LEU A 178 -5.98 9.79 21.64
N ASN A 179 -5.01 10.32 22.41
CA ASN A 179 -5.12 10.57 23.85
C ASN A 179 -5.60 12.00 24.12
#